data_AF-A0A3T7ABQ0-F1
#
_entry.id   AF-A0A3T7ABQ0-F1
#
_cell.length_a   1.000
_cell.length_b   1.000
_cell.length_c   1.000
_cell.angle_alpha   90.00
_cell.angle_beta   90.00
_cell.angle_gamma   90.00
#
_symmetry.space_group_name_H-M   'P 1'
#
loop_
_entity.id
_entity.type
_entity.pdbx_description
1 polymer ?
#
loop_
_entity_poly.entity_id
_entity_poly.type
_entity_poly.pdbx_seq_one_letter_code
_entity_poly.pdbx_strand_id
1 'polypeptide(L)'
;MHQRLSVLSESVIEQRVLSLISTDGDEQAQRDCFIIQQDKSIEDTVREQLIAARLGQGTFRKNCLMLYPACPVTGTTFAPLLRASHIKPWAACENGNERLDPYNGIILAAHIDILFDQGWISFENDGRLLISDELDINVKEQCLLPEKIKAFPVESYCYLGWHRENLLR
;
A
#
# COMPACT_ATOMS: atom_id res chain seq x y z
N MET A 1 21.48 8.07 29.30
CA MET A 1 21.52 9.25 28.40
C MET A 1 21.55 8.77 26.95
N HIS A 2 20.39 8.45 26.38
CA HIS A 2 20.23 8.42 24.92
C HIS A 2 19.17 9.47 24.60
N GLN A 3 19.64 10.57 24.03
CA GLN A 3 18.84 11.71 23.60
C GLN A 3 19.09 11.89 22.11
N ARG A 4 17.99 11.89 21.33
CA ARG A 4 17.72 12.38 19.95
C ARG A 4 16.73 11.42 19.28
N LEU A 5 15.71 11.81 18.50
CA LEU A 5 15.23 13.11 17.97
C LEU A 5 13.70 12.99 17.71
N SER A 6 12.94 14.03 18.08
CA SER A 6 11.54 14.32 17.69
C SER A 6 10.60 13.16 17.34
N VAL A 7 10.11 12.44 18.35
CA VAL A 7 8.92 11.61 18.20
C VAL A 7 7.72 12.57 18.09
N LEU A 8 7.00 12.54 16.96
CA LEU A 8 5.70 13.23 16.87
C LEU A 8 4.84 12.74 18.05
N SER A 9 4.14 13.64 18.75
CA SER A 9 3.31 13.21 19.88
C SER A 9 2.28 12.20 19.40
N GLU A 10 1.93 11.21 20.24
CA GLU A 10 0.91 10.20 19.93
C GLU A 10 -0.38 10.82 19.36
N SER A 11 -0.77 11.99 19.88
CA SER A 11 -1.91 12.76 19.37
C SER A 11 -1.80 13.20 17.91
N VAL A 12 -0.59 13.48 17.40
CA VAL A 12 -0.36 13.87 16.00
C VAL A 12 -0.35 12.64 15.10
N ILE A 13 0.21 11.52 15.57
CA ILE A 13 0.16 10.24 14.87
C ILE A 13 -1.29 9.77 14.77
N GLU A 14 -2.03 9.81 15.88
CA GLU A 14 -3.44 9.46 15.95
C GLU A 14 -4.29 10.36 15.06
N GLN A 15 -4.09 11.68 15.09
CA GLN A 15 -4.80 12.61 14.20
C GLN A 15 -4.53 12.32 12.72
N ARG A 16 -3.29 12.00 12.34
CA ARG A 16 -2.94 11.62 10.96
C ARG A 16 -3.58 10.30 10.54
N VAL A 17 -3.54 9.29 11.41
CA VAL A 17 -4.13 7.97 11.13
C VAL A 17 -5.65 8.09 11.03
N LEU A 18 -6.30 8.83 11.93
CA LEU A 18 -7.75 9.06 11.90
C LEU A 18 -8.19 9.87 10.67
N SER A 19 -7.43 10.87 10.24
CA SER A 19 -7.72 11.61 9.00
C SER A 19 -7.58 10.75 7.75
N LEU A 20 -6.77 9.68 7.78
CA LEU A 20 -6.60 8.78 6.64
C LEU A 20 -7.63 7.64 6.61
N ILE A 21 -8.07 7.20 7.79
CA ILE A 21 -9.16 6.22 7.94
C ILE A 21 -10.52 6.84 7.62
N SER A 22 -10.67 8.16 7.77
CA SER A 22 -11.89 8.91 7.50
C SER A 22 -11.78 9.71 6.18
N THR A 23 -12.70 9.50 5.23
CA THR A 23 -13.00 10.32 4.02
C THR A 23 -11.88 10.79 3.06
N ASP A 24 -10.64 11.07 3.48
CA ASP A 24 -9.60 11.65 2.62
C ASP A 24 -9.04 10.66 1.59
N GLY A 25 -8.93 9.38 1.96
CA GLY A 25 -8.61 8.31 1.02
C GLY A 25 -9.64 8.19 -0.10
N ASP A 26 -10.92 8.40 0.24
CA ASP A 26 -12.02 8.44 -0.73
C ASP A 26 -11.96 9.72 -1.57
N GLU A 27 -11.62 10.88 -1.00
CA GLU A 27 -11.49 12.13 -1.75
C GLU A 27 -10.35 12.09 -2.78
N GLN A 28 -9.16 11.61 -2.40
CA GLN A 28 -8.04 11.53 -3.34
C GLN A 28 -8.32 10.51 -4.43
N ALA A 29 -8.90 9.35 -4.08
CA ALA A 29 -9.33 8.38 -5.08
C ALA A 29 -10.40 8.96 -6.03
N GLN A 30 -11.36 9.74 -5.52
CA GLN A 30 -12.36 10.43 -6.35
C GLN A 30 -11.72 11.45 -7.29
N ARG A 31 -10.74 12.24 -6.83
CA ARG A 31 -9.98 13.18 -7.67
C ARG A 31 -9.22 12.46 -8.76
N ASP A 32 -8.51 11.38 -8.42
CA ASP A 32 -7.78 10.57 -9.38
C ASP A 32 -8.71 9.97 -10.44
N CYS A 33 -9.86 9.42 -10.02
CA CYS A 33 -10.89 8.90 -10.92
C CYS A 33 -11.46 9.99 -11.83
N PHE A 34 -11.69 11.21 -11.31
CA PHE A 34 -12.14 12.33 -12.12
C PHE A 34 -11.13 12.73 -13.18
N ILE A 35 -9.84 12.80 -12.83
CA ILE A 35 -8.74 13.09 -13.78
C ILE A 35 -8.71 12.02 -14.88
N ILE A 36 -8.75 10.74 -14.50
CA ILE A 36 -8.78 9.61 -15.45
C ILE A 36 -10.01 9.71 -16.34
N GLN A 37 -11.17 10.09 -15.82
CA GLN A 37 -12.41 10.21 -16.59
C GLN A 37 -12.35 11.31 -17.66
N GLN A 38 -11.61 12.40 -17.40
CA GLN A 38 -11.51 13.55 -18.30
C GLN A 38 -10.43 13.40 -19.38
N ASP A 39 -9.47 12.48 -19.21
CA ASP A 39 -8.35 12.31 -20.15
C ASP A 39 -8.80 11.62 -21.45
N LYS A 40 -9.04 12.40 -22.51
CA LYS A 40 -9.48 11.90 -23.82
C LYS A 40 -8.44 11.07 -24.57
N SER A 41 -7.18 11.04 -24.12
CA SER A 41 -6.13 10.24 -24.74
C SER A 41 -6.21 8.75 -24.37
N ILE A 42 -7.00 8.41 -23.35
CA ILE A 42 -7.17 7.05 -22.84
C ILE A 42 -8.38 6.38 -23.51
N GLU A 43 -8.17 5.20 -24.09
CA GLU A 43 -9.25 4.35 -24.61
C GLU A 43 -10.23 3.94 -23.49
N ASP A 44 -11.53 3.84 -23.81
CA ASP A 44 -12.58 3.65 -22.79
C ASP A 44 -12.38 2.39 -21.94
N THR A 45 -11.96 1.28 -22.54
CA THR A 45 -11.67 0.04 -21.78
C THR A 45 -10.49 0.21 -20.81
N VAL A 46 -9.46 0.95 -21.21
CA VAL A 46 -8.29 1.23 -20.34
C VAL A 46 -8.68 2.19 -19.23
N ARG A 47 -9.52 3.19 -19.53
CA ARG A 47 -10.08 4.14 -18.56
C ARG A 47 -10.85 3.41 -17.45
N GLU A 48 -11.75 2.51 -17.83
CA GLU A 48 -12.51 1.69 -16.87
C GLU A 48 -11.59 0.83 -15.99
N GLN A 49 -10.55 0.22 -16.57
CA GLN A 49 -9.57 -0.57 -15.82
C GLN A 49 -8.78 0.28 -14.82
N LEU A 50 -8.36 1.48 -15.21
CA LEU A 50 -7.63 2.40 -14.33
C LEU A 50 -8.52 2.88 -13.18
N ILE A 51 -9.76 3.27 -13.44
CA ILE A 51 -10.70 3.66 -12.38
C ILE A 51 -10.94 2.48 -11.43
N ALA A 52 -11.20 1.28 -11.96
CA ALA A 52 -11.41 0.10 -11.14
C ALA A 52 -10.17 -0.22 -10.29
N ALA A 53 -8.96 -0.15 -10.87
CA ALA A 53 -7.71 -0.40 -10.15
C ALA A 53 -7.48 0.64 -9.05
N ARG A 54 -7.79 1.93 -9.29
CA ARG A 54 -7.66 2.97 -8.26
C ARG A 54 -8.56 2.72 -7.07
N LEU A 55 -9.77 2.24 -7.32
CA LEU A 55 -10.73 1.86 -6.28
C LEU A 55 -10.40 0.49 -5.64
N GLY A 56 -9.27 -0.13 -5.98
CA GLY A 56 -8.85 -1.42 -5.47
C GLY A 56 -9.73 -2.58 -5.95
N GLN A 57 -10.33 -2.46 -7.13
CA GLN A 57 -11.27 -3.39 -7.74
C GLN A 57 -10.79 -3.87 -9.12
N GLY A 58 -11.66 -4.62 -9.82
CA GLY A 58 -11.44 -5.02 -11.21
C GLY A 58 -10.28 -6.01 -11.39
N THR A 59 -9.68 -5.96 -12.58
CA THR A 59 -8.65 -6.91 -13.02
C THR A 59 -7.37 -6.79 -12.19
N PHE A 60 -6.96 -5.58 -11.80
CA PHE A 60 -5.80 -5.37 -10.93
C PHE A 60 -5.94 -6.14 -9.61
N ARG A 61 -7.06 -5.95 -8.88
CA ARG A 61 -7.33 -6.68 -7.64
C ARG A 61 -7.33 -8.19 -7.85
N LYS A 62 -7.99 -8.67 -8.91
CA LYS A 62 -8.07 -10.11 -9.23
C LYS A 62 -6.68 -10.71 -9.45
N ASN A 63 -5.83 -10.03 -10.21
CA ASN A 63 -4.48 -10.48 -10.50
C ASN A 63 -3.58 -10.42 -9.25
N CYS A 64 -3.74 -9.40 -8.40
CA CYS A 64 -3.07 -9.35 -7.09
C CYS A 64 -3.46 -10.54 -6.21
N LEU A 65 -4.75 -10.92 -6.18
CA LEU A 65 -5.24 -12.10 -5.44
C LEU A 65 -4.69 -13.42 -6.00
N MET A 66 -4.32 -13.48 -7.28
CA MET A 66 -3.66 -14.66 -7.84
C MET A 66 -2.21 -14.80 -7.34
N LEU A 67 -1.51 -13.68 -7.17
CA LEU A 67 -0.15 -13.65 -6.58
C LEU A 67 -0.19 -13.86 -5.06
N TYR A 68 -1.18 -13.26 -4.41
CA TYR A 68 -1.37 -13.24 -2.96
C TYR A 68 -2.81 -13.64 -2.60
N PRO A 69 -3.12 -14.94 -2.50
CA PRO A 69 -4.48 -15.43 -2.17
C PRO A 69 -4.97 -15.04 -0.76
N ALA A 70 -4.05 -14.58 0.09
CA ALA A 70 -4.29 -14.09 1.44
C ALA A 70 -3.33 -12.93 1.71
N CYS A 71 -3.61 -12.16 2.77
CA CYS A 71 -2.62 -11.22 3.31
C CYS A 71 -1.34 -12.00 3.69
N PRO A 72 -0.16 -11.70 3.10
CA PRO A 72 1.06 -12.44 3.38
C PRO A 72 1.59 -12.21 4.80
N VAL A 73 1.14 -11.12 5.45
CA VAL A 73 1.53 -10.75 6.82
C VAL A 73 0.69 -11.48 7.86
N THR A 74 -0.63 -11.50 7.70
CA THR A 74 -1.57 -11.99 8.72
C THR A 74 -2.23 -13.33 8.37
N GLY A 75 -2.10 -13.79 7.12
CA GLY A 75 -2.83 -14.95 6.59
C GLY A 75 -4.33 -14.69 6.38
N THR A 76 -4.82 -13.46 6.54
CA THR A 76 -6.24 -13.13 6.37
C THR A 76 -6.71 -13.44 4.94
N THR A 77 -7.80 -14.19 4.81
CA THR A 77 -8.46 -14.52 3.52
C THR A 77 -9.84 -13.89 3.38
N PHE A 78 -10.37 -13.27 4.44
CA PHE A 78 -11.70 -12.67 4.43
C PHE A 78 -11.70 -11.41 3.55
N ALA A 79 -12.21 -11.55 2.32
CA ALA A 79 -12.09 -10.56 1.26
C ALA A 79 -12.50 -9.11 1.63
N PRO A 80 -13.54 -8.86 2.45
CA PRO A 80 -13.89 -7.49 2.86
C PRO A 80 -12.82 -6.76 3.68
N LEU A 81 -11.90 -7.50 4.31
CA LEU A 81 -10.77 -6.92 5.05
C LEU A 81 -9.50 -6.78 4.20
N LEU A 82 -9.54 -7.23 2.94
CA LEU A 82 -8.37 -7.24 2.05
C LEU A 82 -8.37 -6.04 1.11
N ARG A 83 -7.25 -5.34 1.07
CA ARG A 83 -6.95 -4.22 0.16
C ARG A 83 -5.94 -4.70 -0.87
N ALA A 84 -6.12 -4.30 -2.13
CA ALA A 84 -5.07 -4.42 -3.14
C ALA A 84 -4.24 -3.12 -3.09
N SER A 85 -3.18 -3.16 -2.29
CA SER A 85 -2.32 -2.01 -1.99
C SER A 85 -1.26 -1.87 -3.07
N HIS A 86 -1.07 -0.66 -3.61
CA HIS A 86 0.03 -0.40 -4.54
C HIS A 86 1.36 -0.30 -3.80
N ILE A 87 2.42 -0.93 -4.31
CA ILE A 87 3.77 -0.84 -3.73
C ILE A 87 4.36 0.53 -4.01
N LYS A 88 4.48 0.91 -5.29
CA LYS A 88 4.71 2.28 -5.72
C LYS A 88 3.34 2.97 -5.80
N PRO A 89 3.04 3.96 -4.95
CA PRO A 89 1.72 4.56 -4.85
C PRO A 89 1.20 5.08 -6.19
N TRP A 90 -0.13 5.04 -6.36
CA TRP A 90 -0.80 5.43 -7.59
C TRP A 90 -0.36 6.78 -8.17
N ALA A 91 -0.20 7.78 -7.28
CA ALA A 91 0.18 9.14 -7.64
C ALA A 91 1.63 9.25 -8.12
N ALA A 92 2.50 8.33 -7.68
CA ALA A 92 3.90 8.27 -8.08
C ALA A 92 4.12 7.43 -9.35
N CYS A 93 3.13 6.65 -9.78
CA CYS A 93 3.22 5.86 -11.01
C CYS A 93 3.33 6.76 -12.24
N GLU A 94 4.27 6.44 -13.12
CA GLU A 94 4.60 7.22 -14.33
C GLU A 94 3.57 7.04 -15.44
N ASN A 95 2.91 5.88 -15.48
CA ASN A 95 2.01 5.52 -16.55
C ASN A 95 0.93 4.51 -16.09
N GLY A 96 -0.03 4.26 -16.98
CA GLY A 96 -1.11 3.30 -16.72
C GLY A 96 -0.64 1.86 -16.56
N ASN A 97 0.50 1.48 -17.15
CA ASN A 97 1.01 0.11 -17.01
C ASN A 97 1.43 -0.16 -15.57
N GLU A 98 2.20 0.74 -14.93
CA GLU A 98 2.56 0.60 -13.51
C GLU A 98 1.33 0.55 -12.59
N ARG A 99 0.26 1.29 -12.93
CA ARG A 99 -0.99 1.33 -12.16
C ARG A 99 -1.82 0.05 -12.27
N LEU A 100 -1.69 -0.67 -13.38
CA LEU A 100 -2.41 -1.92 -13.68
C LEU A 100 -1.56 -3.18 -13.47
N ASP A 101 -0.26 -3.02 -13.25
CA ASP A 101 0.69 -4.10 -13.07
C ASP A 101 0.45 -4.83 -11.73
N PRO A 102 0.07 -6.11 -11.71
CA PRO A 102 -0.15 -6.84 -10.47
C PRO A 102 1.12 -7.01 -9.63
N TYR A 103 2.32 -6.90 -10.21
CA TYR A 103 3.58 -6.93 -9.45
C TYR A 103 3.85 -5.62 -8.71
N ASN A 104 3.12 -4.54 -9.03
CA ASN A 104 3.03 -3.32 -8.24
C ASN A 104 1.93 -3.42 -7.16
N GLY A 105 1.37 -4.60 -6.90
CA GLY A 105 0.28 -4.79 -5.96
C GLY A 105 0.57 -5.87 -4.91
N ILE A 106 0.14 -5.62 -3.67
CA ILE A 106 0.14 -6.61 -2.58
C ILE A 106 -1.26 -6.68 -1.98
N ILE A 107 -1.76 -7.89 -1.74
CA ILE A 107 -2.98 -8.08 -0.96
C ILE A 107 -2.64 -7.95 0.52
N LEU A 108 -3.16 -6.94 1.19
CA LEU A 108 -2.90 -6.68 2.62
C LEU A 108 -4.22 -6.61 3.40
N ALA A 109 -4.19 -7.05 4.66
CA ALA A 109 -5.28 -6.76 5.58
C ALA A 109 -5.33 -5.24 5.84
N ALA A 110 -6.52 -4.67 6.02
CA ALA A 110 -6.71 -3.21 6.05
C ALA A 110 -5.81 -2.44 7.04
N HIS A 111 -5.51 -3.02 8.19
CA HIS A 111 -4.59 -2.42 9.18
C HIS A 111 -3.12 -2.49 8.74
N ILE A 112 -2.72 -3.57 8.05
CA ILE A 112 -1.38 -3.71 7.48
C ILE A 112 -1.19 -2.79 6.28
N ASP A 113 -2.23 -2.67 5.44
CA ASP A 113 -2.29 -1.73 4.32
C ASP A 113 -2.02 -0.30 4.80
N ILE A 114 -2.65 0.14 5.89
CA ILE A 114 -2.40 1.47 6.49
C ILE A 114 -0.94 1.61 6.92
N LEU A 115 -0.36 0.61 7.59
CA LEU A 115 1.04 0.68 8.02
C LEU A 115 2.00 0.78 6.82
N PHE A 116 1.72 0.03 5.76
CA PHE A 116 2.56 -0.03 4.57
C PHE A 116 2.44 1.21 3.68
N ASP A 117 1.22 1.66 3.40
CA ASP A 117 0.93 2.84 2.55
C ASP A 117 1.42 4.14 3.20
N GLN A 118 1.47 4.20 4.53
CA GLN A 118 1.98 5.36 5.26
C GLN A 118 3.49 5.32 5.54
N GLY A 119 4.17 4.25 5.12
CA GLY A 119 5.62 4.11 5.27
C GLY A 119 6.08 3.73 6.68
N TRP A 120 5.19 3.23 7.53
CA TRP A 120 5.56 2.71 8.86
C TRP A 120 6.22 1.34 8.78
N ILE A 121 5.88 0.56 7.74
CA ILE A 121 6.54 -0.70 7.42
C ILE A 121 6.86 -0.77 5.93
N SER A 122 7.87 -1.56 5.58
CA SER A 122 8.18 -1.96 4.21
C SER A 122 8.72 -3.39 4.21
N PHE A 123 9.14 -3.88 3.05
CA PHE A 123 9.72 -5.21 2.90
C PHE A 123 10.99 -5.18 2.06
N GLU A 124 11.94 -6.03 2.45
CA GLU A 124 13.01 -6.44 1.55
C GLU A 124 12.47 -7.37 0.46
N ASN A 125 13.25 -7.49 -0.62
CA ASN A 125 12.94 -8.36 -1.75
C ASN A 125 12.78 -9.83 -1.33
N ASP A 126 13.51 -10.26 -0.29
CA ASP A 126 13.44 -11.62 0.26
C ASP A 126 12.27 -11.84 1.23
N GLY A 127 11.45 -10.80 1.47
CA GLY A 127 10.29 -10.82 2.35
C GLY A 127 10.58 -10.43 3.79
N ARG A 128 11.82 -10.06 4.16
CA ARG A 128 12.12 -9.56 5.51
C ARG A 128 11.36 -8.25 5.76
N LEU A 129 10.69 -8.16 6.91
CA LEU A 129 9.96 -6.97 7.32
C LEU A 129 10.95 -5.86 7.71
N LEU A 130 10.68 -4.65 7.25
CA LEU A 130 11.34 -3.43 7.68
C LEU A 130 10.32 -2.60 8.46
N ILE A 131 10.71 -2.12 9.64
CA ILE A 131 9.87 -1.29 10.50
C ILE A 131 10.54 0.07 10.63
N SER A 132 9.76 1.14 10.46
CA SER A 132 10.21 2.51 10.66
C SER A 132 10.64 2.74 12.10
N ASP A 133 11.70 3.52 12.30
CA ASP A 133 12.16 3.94 13.63
C ASP A 133 11.16 4.89 14.33
N GLU A 134 10.19 5.42 13.59
CA GLU A 134 9.11 6.26 14.13
C GLU A 134 7.92 5.44 14.69
N LEU A 135 7.86 4.12 14.46
CA LEU A 135 6.76 3.27 14.91
C LEU A 135 7.05 2.69 16.31
N ASP A 136 6.10 2.81 17.26
CA ASP A 136 6.23 2.16 18.57
C ASP A 136 6.38 0.64 18.39
N ILE A 137 7.42 0.07 19.00
CA ILE A 137 7.73 -1.35 18.97
C ILE A 137 6.55 -2.22 19.43
N ASN A 138 5.68 -1.69 20.31
CA ASN A 138 4.48 -2.40 20.77
C ASN A 138 3.49 -2.69 19.62
N VAL A 139 3.48 -1.85 18.58
CA VAL A 139 2.62 -2.05 17.39
C VAL A 139 2.97 -3.36 16.68
N LYS A 140 4.25 -3.78 16.72
CA LYS A 140 4.69 -5.05 16.15
C LYS A 140 3.93 -6.22 16.75
N GLU A 141 3.79 -6.24 18.08
CA GLU A 141 3.08 -7.30 18.80
C GLU A 141 1.56 -7.18 18.61
N GLN A 142 1.01 -5.96 18.69
CA GLN A 142 -0.43 -5.71 18.55
C GLN A 142 -0.97 -6.04 17.15
N CYS A 143 -0.19 -5.78 16.11
CA CYS A 143 -0.54 -6.09 14.72
C CYS A 143 -0.02 -7.45 14.25
N LEU A 144 0.59 -8.24 15.15
CA LEU A 144 1.13 -9.57 14.85
C LEU A 144 2.07 -9.58 13.64
N LEU A 145 2.94 -8.57 13.55
CA LEU A 145 3.87 -8.42 12.43
C LEU A 145 4.97 -9.50 12.50
N PRO A 146 5.12 -10.35 11.47
CA PRO A 146 6.16 -11.36 11.42
C PRO A 146 7.51 -10.74 11.08
N GLU A 147 8.62 -11.39 11.45
CA GLU A 147 9.97 -10.96 11.02
C GLU A 147 10.15 -11.05 9.50
N LYS A 148 9.47 -12.00 8.87
CA LYS A 148 9.65 -12.34 7.46
C LYS A 148 8.40 -12.98 6.87
N ILE A 149 8.07 -12.59 5.65
CA ILE A 149 7.07 -13.23 4.79
C ILE A 149 7.76 -13.96 3.63
N LYS A 150 6.97 -14.55 2.73
CA LYS A 150 7.52 -15.17 1.51
C LYS A 150 8.20 -14.10 0.64
N ALA A 151 9.30 -14.48 0.00
CA ALA A 151 10.01 -13.61 -0.93
C ALA A 151 9.11 -13.12 -2.08
N PHE A 152 9.36 -11.89 -2.51
CA PHE A 152 8.61 -11.25 -3.59
C PHE A 152 9.08 -11.75 -4.96
N PRO A 153 8.21 -11.72 -5.99
CA PRO A 153 8.61 -11.87 -7.38
C PRO A 153 9.65 -10.80 -7.77
N VAL A 154 10.55 -11.14 -8.70
CA VAL A 154 11.62 -10.24 -9.15
C VAL A 154 11.03 -8.98 -9.79
N GLU A 155 9.88 -9.11 -10.44
CA GLU A 155 9.11 -8.04 -11.06
C GLU A 155 8.66 -6.99 -10.05
N SER A 156 8.47 -7.35 -8.78
CA SER A 156 8.10 -6.40 -7.71
C SER A 156 9.30 -5.62 -7.15
N TYR A 157 10.54 -6.00 -7.48
CA TYR A 157 11.73 -5.45 -6.82
C TYR A 157 11.95 -3.97 -7.08
N CYS A 158 11.64 -3.48 -8.28
CA CYS A 158 11.75 -2.06 -8.60
C CYS A 158 10.76 -1.23 -7.78
N TYR A 159 9.52 -1.69 -7.64
CA TYR A 159 8.51 -1.01 -6.84
C TYR A 159 8.85 -1.04 -5.35
N LEU A 160 9.34 -2.17 -4.83
CA LEU A 160 9.79 -2.27 -3.44
C LEU A 160 11.02 -1.39 -3.17
N GLY A 161 11.96 -1.33 -4.10
CA GLY A 161 13.10 -0.40 -4.05
C GLY A 161 12.61 1.05 -3.95
N TRP A 162 11.66 1.42 -4.83
CA TRP A 162 11.04 2.75 -4.79
C TRP A 162 10.37 3.02 -3.44
N HIS A 163 9.56 2.09 -2.93
CA HIS A 163 8.85 2.25 -1.65
C HIS A 163 9.81 2.48 -0.48
N ARG A 164 10.89 1.69 -0.39
CA ARG A 164 11.92 1.86 0.64
C ARG A 164 12.67 3.18 0.55
N GLU A 165 12.92 3.66 -0.67
CA GLU A 165 13.69 4.90 -0.89
C GLU A 165 12.86 6.18 -0.74
N ASN A 166 11.53 6.10 -0.95
CA ASN A 166 10.68 7.29 -1.08
C ASN A 166 9.54 7.37 -0.05
N LEU A 167 9.15 6.24 0.56
CA LEU A 167 7.96 6.18 1.43
C LEU A 167 8.27 5.67 2.84
N LEU A 168 9.17 4.68 3.00
CA LEU A 168 9.59 4.22 4.32
C LEU A 168 10.18 5.38 5.14
N ARG A 169 9.66 5.56 6.35
CA ARG A 169 10.03 6.65 7.27
C ARG A 169 11.21 6.30 8.16
#